data_AF-A0A957BX93-F1
#
_entry.id   AF-A0A957BX93-F1
#
_cell.length_a   1.000
_cell.length_b   1.000
_cell.length_c   1.000
_cell.angle_alpha   90.00
_cell.angle_beta   90.00
_cell.angle_gamma   90.00
#
_symmetry.space_group_name_H-M   'P 1'
#
loop_
_entity.id
_entity.type
_entity.pdbx_description
1 polymer ?
#
loop_
_entity_poly.entity_id
_entity_poly.type
_entity_poly.pdbx_seq_one_letter_code
_entity_poly.pdbx_strand_id
1 'polypeptide(L)'
;MTTIASATETYTEPVTTADQPQTTTPGIFRLRNFRLLWAGEAISLLGDQFYMVALPWLVLQLTGDPLAVGVVLALGGIPRALFMLVGGAITDRFSPRMIMMLSNGVRLALTGALAVLVFTGLVQLWMIYLFALAFGLADAFFFPAQSAIIPRLVPQQHLQTANA
;
A
#
# COMPACT_ATOMS: atom_id res chain seq x y z
N MET A 1 26.78 69.29 32.81
CA MET A 1 27.48 68.00 32.67
C MET A 1 26.45 66.93 33.01
N THR A 2 25.55 66.57 32.10
CA THR A 2 25.76 65.63 30.98
C THR A 2 26.17 64.24 31.49
N THR A 3 25.22 63.31 31.56
CA THR A 3 25.20 62.10 30.71
C THR A 3 24.01 61.22 31.08
N ILE A 4 23.27 60.87 30.05
CA ILE A 4 22.03 60.09 29.99
C ILE A 4 22.48 58.64 29.72
N ALA A 5 22.05 57.68 30.53
CA ALA A 5 22.30 56.25 30.27
C ALA A 5 21.05 55.64 29.64
N SER A 6 21.19 55.36 28.34
CA SER A 6 20.17 54.83 27.44
C SER A 6 19.60 53.48 27.89
N ALA A 7 18.28 53.40 27.95
CA ALA A 7 17.55 52.14 27.92
C ALA A 7 17.60 51.59 26.49
N THR A 8 18.20 50.42 26.30
CA THR A 8 18.10 49.66 25.06
C THR A 8 16.81 48.86 25.11
N GLU A 9 15.70 49.47 24.73
CA GLU A 9 14.48 48.74 24.39
C GLU A 9 14.71 48.08 23.02
N THR A 10 14.91 46.77 23.02
CA THR A 10 14.89 45.95 21.82
C THR A 10 13.46 45.91 21.29
N TYR A 11 13.13 46.85 20.40
CA TYR A 11 11.90 46.82 19.61
C TYR A 11 11.93 45.56 18.73
N THR A 12 11.19 44.53 19.17
CA THR A 12 10.94 43.33 18.36
C THR A 12 9.81 43.69 17.41
N GLU A 13 10.12 43.85 16.12
CA GLU A 13 9.06 44.10 15.13
C GLU A 13 7.98 43.00 15.23
N PRO A 14 6.68 43.37 15.16
CA PRO A 14 5.65 42.38 14.96
C PRO A 14 5.92 41.76 13.59
N VAL A 15 6.25 40.46 13.56
CA VAL A 15 6.33 39.67 12.35
C VAL A 15 4.96 39.77 11.67
N THR A 16 4.85 40.70 10.74
CA THR A 16 3.72 40.79 9.82
C THR A 16 3.74 39.46 9.10
N THR A 17 2.87 38.55 9.52
CA THR A 17 2.63 37.29 8.83
C THR A 17 2.02 37.72 7.51
N ALA A 18 2.89 37.96 6.52
CA ALA A 18 2.48 38.19 5.16
C ALA A 18 1.51 37.06 4.81
N ASP A 19 0.27 37.44 4.52
CA ASP A 19 -0.79 36.56 4.03
C ASP A 19 -0.24 35.86 2.79
N GLN A 20 0.36 34.69 3.01
CA GLN A 20 0.89 33.84 1.95
C GLN A 20 -0.32 33.51 1.09
N PRO A 21 -0.34 33.90 -0.20
CA PRO A 21 -1.48 33.69 -1.05
C PRO A 21 -1.85 32.21 -0.98
N GLN A 22 -3.02 31.91 -0.44
CA GLN A 22 -3.56 30.56 -0.34
C GLN A 22 -3.79 30.08 -1.77
N THR A 23 -2.74 29.49 -2.36
CA THR A 23 -2.83 28.84 -3.66
C THR A 23 -3.84 27.73 -3.48
N THR A 24 -5.04 27.92 -4.03
CA THR A 24 -6.11 26.94 -4.07
C THR A 24 -5.67 25.80 -4.98
N THR A 25 -4.80 24.94 -4.45
CA THR A 25 -4.32 23.75 -5.15
C THR A 25 -5.56 22.92 -5.50
N PRO A 26 -5.84 22.68 -6.80
CA PRO A 26 -7.00 21.89 -7.20
C PRO A 26 -6.93 20.54 -6.51
N GLY A 27 -8.01 20.15 -5.81
CA GLY A 27 -8.04 18.94 -5.00
C GLY A 27 -7.50 17.71 -5.76
N ILE A 28 -6.66 16.92 -5.11
CA ILE A 28 -5.92 15.75 -5.62
C ILE A 28 -6.76 14.79 -6.48
N PHE A 29 -8.06 14.65 -6.20
CA PHE A 29 -9.01 13.85 -6.99
C PHE A 29 -9.34 14.40 -8.40
N ARG A 30 -8.95 15.65 -8.71
CA ARG A 30 -9.04 16.20 -10.07
C ARG A 30 -8.00 15.58 -11.02
N LEU A 31 -6.93 15.00 -10.48
CA LEU A 31 -5.92 14.31 -11.27
C LEU A 31 -6.45 12.93 -11.70
N ARG A 32 -6.74 12.76 -13.00
CA ARG A 32 -7.28 11.51 -13.57
C ARG A 32 -6.48 10.27 -13.16
N ASN A 33 -5.14 10.35 -13.21
CA ASN A 33 -4.25 9.23 -12.88
C ASN A 33 -4.33 8.85 -11.40
N PHE A 34 -4.43 9.84 -10.50
CA PHE A 34 -4.61 9.60 -9.06
C PHE A 34 -5.96 8.95 -8.78
N ARG A 35 -7.05 9.46 -9.37
CA ARG A 35 -8.39 8.90 -9.19
C ARG A 35 -8.50 7.45 -9.68
N LEU A 36 -7.90 7.12 -10.83
CA LEU A 36 -7.87 5.74 -11.34
C LEU A 36 -7.05 4.81 -10.45
N LEU A 37 -5.88 5.26 -9.99
CA LEU A 37 -5.06 4.49 -9.06
C LEU A 37 -5.81 4.25 -7.74
N TRP A 38 -6.36 5.31 -7.16
CA TRP A 38 -7.08 5.25 -5.89
C TRP A 38 -8.31 4.34 -5.96
N ALA A 39 -9.12 4.45 -7.02
CA ALA A 39 -10.29 3.59 -7.18
C ALA A 39 -9.91 2.11 -7.42
N GLY A 40 -8.90 1.85 -8.25
CA GLY A 40 -8.41 0.49 -8.48
C GLY A 40 -7.81 -0.13 -7.22
N GLU A 41 -7.08 0.67 -6.44
CA GLU A 41 -6.50 0.27 -5.17
C GLU A 41 -7.57 -0.04 -4.12
N ALA A 42 -8.58 0.82 -3.98
CA ALA A 42 -9.70 0.60 -3.06
C ALA A 42 -10.42 -0.73 -3.36
N ILE A 43 -10.66 -1.03 -4.64
CA ILE A 43 -11.25 -2.31 -5.06
C ILE A 43 -10.33 -3.48 -4.76
N SER A 44 -9.02 -3.33 -5.00
CA SER A 44 -8.03 -4.39 -4.75
C SER A 44 -7.95 -4.74 -3.26
N LEU A 45 -7.88 -3.72 -2.40
CA LEU A 45 -7.89 -3.88 -0.95
C LEU A 45 -9.16 -4.57 -0.45
N LEU A 46 -10.31 -4.24 -1.04
CA LEU A 46 -11.57 -4.92 -0.72
C LEU A 46 -11.51 -6.41 -1.10
N GLY A 47 -11.00 -6.72 -2.30
CA GLY A 47 -10.79 -8.09 -2.76
C GLY A 47 -9.87 -8.89 -1.84
N ASP A 48 -8.83 -8.24 -1.30
CA ASP A 48 -7.90 -8.85 -0.36
C ASP A 48 -8.56 -9.25 0.96
N GLN A 49 -9.49 -8.43 1.47
CA GLN A 49 -10.25 -8.77 2.68
C GLN A 49 -11.13 -9.99 2.47
N PHE A 50 -11.81 -10.08 1.32
CA PHE A 50 -12.58 -11.27 0.97
C PHE A 50 -11.68 -12.50 0.84
N TYR A 51 -10.54 -12.34 0.17
CA TYR A 51 -9.55 -13.39 0.01
C TYR A 51 -9.03 -13.93 1.35
N MET A 52 -8.76 -13.04 2.31
CA MET A 52 -8.27 -13.40 3.65
C MET A 52 -9.20 -14.36 4.40
N VAL A 53 -10.51 -14.29 4.14
CA VAL A 53 -11.52 -15.16 4.77
C VAL A 53 -11.84 -16.36 3.88
N ALA A 54 -11.98 -16.13 2.58
CA ALA A 54 -12.42 -17.15 1.62
C ALA A 54 -11.39 -18.28 1.45
N LEU A 55 -10.09 -17.96 1.39
CA LEU A 55 -9.08 -18.99 1.15
C LEU A 55 -8.96 -19.98 2.32
N PRO A 56 -8.83 -19.55 3.60
CA PRO A 56 -8.85 -20.47 4.74
C PRO A 56 -10.14 -21.30 4.79
N TRP A 57 -11.29 -20.67 4.51
CA TRP A 57 -12.58 -21.34 4.50
C TRP A 57 -12.65 -22.43 3.41
N LEU A 58 -12.19 -22.12 2.20
CA LEU A 58 -12.13 -23.08 1.09
C LEU A 58 -11.25 -24.29 1.45
N VAL A 59 -10.09 -24.05 2.05
CA VAL A 59 -9.19 -25.13 2.47
C VAL A 59 -9.87 -26.01 3.51
N LEU A 60 -10.51 -25.40 4.52
CA LEU A 60 -11.24 -26.14 5.55
C LEU A 60 -12.40 -26.96 4.96
N GLN A 61 -13.13 -26.43 3.98
CA GLN A 61 -14.18 -27.16 3.28
C GLN A 61 -13.64 -28.33 2.46
N LEU A 62 -12.46 -28.17 1.84
CA LEU A 62 -11.85 -29.21 1.01
C LEU A 62 -11.19 -30.33 1.84
N THR A 63 -10.61 -30.02 2.99
CA THR A 63 -9.79 -30.97 3.76
C THR A 63 -10.40 -31.38 5.09
N GLY A 64 -11.22 -30.53 5.71
CA GLY A 64 -11.64 -30.67 7.11
C GLY A 64 -10.52 -30.52 8.14
N ASP A 65 -9.30 -30.17 7.70
CA ASP A 65 -8.09 -30.19 8.52
C ASP A 65 -7.58 -28.76 8.82
N PRO A 66 -7.63 -28.32 10.10
CA PRO A 66 -7.08 -27.02 10.52
C PRO A 66 -5.57 -26.88 10.27
N LEU A 67 -4.80 -27.97 10.25
CA LEU A 67 -3.36 -27.91 9.95
C LEU A 67 -3.12 -27.47 8.51
N ALA A 68 -3.91 -27.98 7.56
CA ALA A 68 -3.83 -27.57 6.15
C ALA A 68 -4.09 -26.07 5.99
N VAL A 69 -5.04 -25.51 6.75
CA VAL A 69 -5.30 -24.06 6.79
C VAL A 69 -4.07 -23.31 7.32
N GLY A 70 -3.47 -23.80 8.41
CA GLY A 70 -2.24 -23.22 8.97
C GLY A 70 -1.08 -23.21 7.98
N VAL A 71 -0.90 -24.30 7.21
CA VAL A 71 0.12 -24.39 6.16
C VAL A 71 -0.12 -23.36 5.05
N VAL A 72 -1.37 -23.17 4.60
CA VAL A 72 -1.71 -22.14 3.60
C VAL A 72 -1.36 -20.74 4.10
N LEU A 73 -1.74 -20.44 5.34
CA LEU A 73 -1.41 -19.14 5.96
C LEU A 73 0.09 -18.94 6.09
N ALA A 74 0.84 -19.98 6.45
CA ALA A 74 2.29 -19.95 6.53
C ALA A 74 2.93 -19.73 5.16
N LEU A 75 2.45 -20.42 4.11
CA LEU A 75 2.94 -20.25 2.73
C LEU A 75 2.64 -18.85 2.17
N GLY A 76 1.53 -18.23 2.55
CA GLY A 76 1.25 -16.84 2.18
C GLY A 76 2.05 -15.82 3.01
N GLY A 77 2.18 -16.05 4.31
CA GLY A 77 2.74 -15.07 5.25
C GLY A 77 4.27 -15.09 5.35
N ILE A 78 4.90 -16.28 5.41
CA ILE A 78 6.34 -16.40 5.65
C ILE A 78 7.15 -15.84 4.47
N PRO A 79 6.92 -16.26 3.21
CA PRO A 79 7.65 -15.69 2.09
C PRO A 79 7.38 -14.20 1.97
N ARG A 80 6.14 -13.76 2.18
CA ARG A 80 5.81 -12.34 2.19
C ARG A 80 6.68 -11.57 3.20
N ALA A 81 6.76 -12.03 4.45
CA ALA A 81 7.55 -11.37 5.49
C ALA A 81 9.05 -11.36 5.16
N LEU A 82 9.60 -12.49 4.68
CA LEU A 82 11.01 -12.61 4.31
C LEU A 82 11.37 -11.70 3.13
N PHE A 83 10.54 -11.71 2.09
CA PHE A 83 10.79 -10.91 0.89
C PHE A 83 10.42 -9.45 1.07
N MET A 84 9.56 -9.08 2.03
CA MET A 84 9.29 -7.67 2.34
C MET A 84 10.55 -6.96 2.88
N LEU A 85 11.37 -7.66 3.68
CA LEU A 85 12.66 -7.15 4.16
C LEU A 85 13.65 -6.88 3.01
N VAL A 86 13.66 -7.75 2.00
CA VAL A 86 14.51 -7.59 0.80
C VAL A 86 13.89 -6.60 -0.19
N GLY A 87 12.57 -6.57 -0.26
CA GLY A 87 11.75 -5.83 -1.21
C GLY A 87 12.00 -4.33 -1.14
N GLY A 88 12.27 -3.80 0.07
CA GLY A 88 12.65 -2.40 0.29
C GLY A 88 13.82 -1.95 -0.60
N ALA A 89 14.90 -2.74 -0.67
CA ALA A 89 16.07 -2.43 -1.49
C ALA A 89 15.79 -2.50 -3.00
N ILE A 90 14.83 -3.32 -3.42
CA ILE A 90 14.42 -3.43 -4.83
C ILE A 90 13.53 -2.23 -5.22
N THR A 91 12.63 -1.80 -4.34
CA THR A 91 11.78 -0.61 -4.58
C THR A 91 12.56 0.69 -4.73
N ASP A 92 13.78 0.77 -4.20
CA ASP A 92 14.64 1.95 -4.37
C ASP A 92 15.16 2.10 -5.81
N ARG A 93 15.25 1.00 -6.56
CA ARG A 93 15.77 0.99 -7.95
C ARG A 93 14.71 1.14 -9.03
N PHE A 94 13.47 0.76 -8.75
CA PHE A 94 12.39 0.76 -9.74
C PHE A 94 11.31 1.79 -9.41
N SER A 95 10.48 2.14 -10.39
CA SER A 95 9.35 3.05 -10.13
C SER A 95 8.30 2.35 -9.25
N PRO A 96 7.91 2.93 -8.09
CA PRO A 96 6.90 2.33 -7.20
C PRO A 96 5.58 2.02 -7.90
N ARG A 97 5.16 2.90 -8.82
CA ARG A 97 3.95 2.71 -9.64
C ARG A 97 3.98 1.41 -10.44
N MET A 98 5.11 1.11 -11.11
CA MET A 98 5.22 -0.09 -11.93
C MET A 98 5.24 -1.35 -11.08
N ILE A 99 5.89 -1.32 -9.91
CA ILE A 99 5.87 -2.44 -8.96
C ILE A 99 4.44 -2.70 -8.49
N MET A 100 3.69 -1.68 -8.07
CA MET A 100 2.30 -1.85 -7.64
C MET A 100 1.42 -2.44 -8.76
N MET A 101 1.56 -1.93 -9.99
CA MET A 101 0.80 -2.43 -11.14
C MET A 101 1.13 -3.89 -11.47
N LEU A 102 2.41 -4.26 -11.42
CA LEU A 102 2.84 -5.65 -11.65
C LEU A 102 2.36 -6.58 -10.54
N SER A 103 2.53 -6.21 -9.27
CA SER A 103 2.05 -6.98 -8.13
C SER A 103 0.54 -7.19 -8.18
N ASN A 104 -0.24 -6.12 -8.41
CA ASN A 104 -1.70 -6.24 -8.53
C ASN A 104 -2.11 -7.06 -9.75
N GLY A 105 -1.40 -6.93 -10.88
CA GLY A 105 -1.64 -7.75 -12.07
C GLY A 105 -1.40 -9.24 -11.82
N VAL A 106 -0.30 -9.60 -11.16
CA VAL A 106 0.03 -10.99 -10.79
C VAL A 106 -1.01 -11.54 -9.80
N ARG A 107 -1.34 -10.78 -8.76
CA ARG A 107 -2.34 -11.18 -7.75
C ARG A 107 -3.70 -11.39 -8.39
N LEU A 108 -4.13 -10.50 -9.28
CA LEU A 108 -5.38 -10.63 -10.01
C LEU A 108 -5.40 -11.90 -10.88
N ALA A 109 -4.31 -12.16 -11.60
CA ALA A 109 -4.19 -13.36 -12.45
C ALA A 109 -4.23 -14.66 -11.61
N LEU A 110 -3.49 -14.70 -10.49
CA LEU A 110 -3.49 -15.84 -9.57
C LEU A 110 -4.88 -16.08 -9.00
N THR A 111 -5.54 -15.02 -8.49
CA THR A 111 -6.88 -15.13 -7.87
C THR A 111 -7.92 -15.53 -8.91
N GLY A 112 -7.84 -14.99 -10.12
CA GLY A 112 -8.71 -15.37 -11.24
C GLY A 112 -8.54 -16.84 -11.64
N ALA A 113 -7.30 -17.32 -11.74
CA ALA A 113 -7.02 -18.73 -12.03
C ALA A 113 -7.56 -19.66 -10.94
N LEU A 114 -7.35 -19.31 -9.67
CA LEU A 114 -7.89 -20.08 -8.55
C LEU A 114 -9.42 -20.08 -8.56
N ALA A 115 -10.06 -18.93 -8.81
CA ALA A 115 -11.51 -18.83 -8.90
C ALA A 115 -12.07 -19.75 -9.99
N VAL A 116 -11.46 -19.77 -11.18
CA VAL A 116 -11.86 -20.70 -12.26
C VAL A 116 -11.75 -22.16 -11.83
N LEU A 117 -10.65 -22.55 -11.16
CA LEU A 117 -10.47 -23.91 -10.65
C LEU A 117 -11.53 -24.28 -9.60
N VAL A 118 -11.91 -23.33 -8.74
CA VAL A 118 -12.97 -23.53 -7.73
C VAL A 118 -14.33 -23.69 -8.41
N PHE A 119 -14.70 -22.81 -9.34
CA PHE A 119 -15.99 -22.88 -10.04
C PHE A 119 -16.13 -24.12 -10.94
N THR A 120 -15.03 -24.61 -11.49
CA THR A 120 -15.01 -25.85 -12.29
C THR A 120 -14.95 -27.13 -11.43
N GLY A 121 -14.78 -27.01 -10.12
CA GLY A 121 -14.63 -28.15 -9.21
C GLY A 121 -13.31 -28.92 -9.39
N LEU A 122 -12.34 -28.35 -10.10
CA LEU A 122 -11.04 -28.97 -10.38
C LEU A 122 -9.97 -28.58 -9.36
N VAL A 123 -10.32 -27.73 -8.39
CA VAL A 123 -9.39 -27.25 -7.36
C VAL A 123 -8.85 -28.40 -6.50
N GLN A 124 -7.54 -28.41 -6.30
CA GLN A 124 -6.85 -29.38 -5.46
C GLN A 124 -5.99 -28.66 -4.42
N LEU A 125 -5.74 -29.30 -3.28
CA LEU A 125 -5.04 -28.69 -2.14
C LEU A 125 -3.63 -28.19 -2.51
N TRP A 126 -2.88 -28.95 -3.30
CA TRP A 126 -1.54 -28.53 -3.73
C TRP A 126 -1.57 -27.27 -4.62
N MET A 127 -2.63 -27.07 -5.40
CA MET A 127 -2.82 -25.85 -6.20
C MET A 127 -3.01 -24.65 -5.28
N ILE A 128 -3.74 -24.83 -4.17
CA ILE A 128 -3.92 -23.80 -3.15
C ILE A 128 -2.59 -23.48 -2.45
N TYR A 129 -1.76 -24.47 -2.16
CA TYR A 129 -0.41 -24.25 -1.61
C TYR A 129 0.47 -23.43 -2.55
N LEU A 130 0.51 -23.79 -3.84
CA LEU A 130 1.27 -23.03 -4.84
C LEU A 130 0.72 -21.61 -5.00
N PHE A 131 -0.60 -21.47 -5.05
CA PHE A 131 -1.26 -20.19 -5.11
C PHE A 131 -0.87 -19.31 -3.90
N ALA A 132 -0.95 -19.83 -2.68
CA ALA A 132 -0.64 -19.07 -1.47
C ALA A 132 0.81 -18.60 -1.44
N LEU A 133 1.75 -19.48 -1.82
CA LEU A 133 3.16 -19.14 -1.95
C LEU A 133 3.40 -18.03 -2.99
N ALA A 134 2.86 -18.19 -4.20
CA ALA A 134 3.02 -17.23 -5.28
C ALA A 134 2.38 -15.88 -4.96
N PHE A 135 1.20 -15.90 -4.33
CA PHE A 135 0.50 -14.69 -3.89
C PHE A 135 1.31 -13.95 -2.83
N GLY A 136 1.81 -14.67 -1.80
CA GLY A 136 2.66 -14.07 -0.76
C GLY A 136 3.91 -13.41 -1.31
N LEU A 137 4.57 -14.04 -2.31
CA LEU A 137 5.71 -13.45 -3.01
C LEU A 137 5.35 -12.18 -3.79
N ALA A 138 4.23 -12.19 -4.52
CA ALA A 138 3.78 -11.02 -5.28
C ALA A 138 3.40 -9.84 -4.36
N ASP A 139 2.80 -10.16 -3.21
CA ASP A 139 2.34 -9.20 -2.20
C ASP A 139 3.52 -8.59 -1.39
N ALA A 140 4.65 -9.29 -1.28
CA ALA A 140 5.85 -8.81 -0.58
C ALA A 140 6.39 -7.47 -1.10
N PHE A 141 6.25 -7.24 -2.41
CA PHE A 141 6.72 -6.02 -3.08
C PHE A 141 5.70 -4.89 -3.05
N PHE A 142 4.46 -5.19 -2.66
CA PHE A 142 3.34 -4.26 -2.74
C PHE A 142 3.44 -3.15 -1.67
N PHE A 143 3.59 -3.55 -0.41
CA PHE A 143 3.69 -2.63 0.73
C PHE A 143 4.82 -1.60 0.64
N PRO A 144 6.09 -1.98 0.35
CA PRO A 144 7.16 -0.98 0.22
C PRO A 144 6.92 -0.03 -0.96
N ALA A 145 6.31 -0.51 -2.05
CA ALA A 145 5.98 0.34 -3.20
C ALA A 145 4.84 1.32 -2.88
N GLN A 146 3.81 0.87 -2.15
CA GLN A 146 2.71 1.72 -1.70
C GLN A 146 3.22 2.86 -0.80
N SER A 147 4.08 2.56 0.18
CA SER A 147 4.69 3.59 1.04
C SER A 147 5.57 4.58 0.26
N ALA A 148 6.25 4.12 -0.82
CA ALA A 148 7.11 4.97 -1.63
C ALA A 148 6.36 5.82 -2.68
N ILE A 149 5.11 5.49 -3.03
CA ILE A 149 4.36 6.21 -4.06
C ILE A 149 3.65 7.46 -3.51
N ILE A 150 3.20 7.42 -2.26
CA ILE A 150 2.44 8.53 -1.63
C ILE A 150 3.24 9.85 -1.65
N PRO A 151 4.53 9.89 -1.26
CA PRO A 151 5.32 11.12 -1.29
C PRO A 151 5.60 11.65 -2.71
N ARG A 152 5.47 10.80 -3.74
CA ARG A 152 5.73 11.17 -5.14
C ARG A 152 4.48 11.71 -5.85
N LEU A 153 3.29 11.36 -5.36
CA LEU A 153 2.02 11.79 -5.94
C LEU A 153 1.46 13.06 -5.29
N VAL A 154 2.05 13.49 -4.18
CA VAL A 154 1.52 14.55 -3.32
C VAL A 154 2.63 15.58 -3.04
N PRO A 155 2.46 16.87 -3.43
CA PRO A 155 3.37 17.94 -3.04
C PRO A 155 3.50 18.00 -1.51
N GLN A 156 4.67 18.39 -0.98
CA GLN A 156 4.98 18.36 0.46
C GLN A 156 3.90 18.99 1.36
N GLN A 157 3.15 19.97 0.84
CA GLN A 157 2.07 20.68 1.52
C GLN A 157 0.81 19.83 1.80
N HIS A 158 0.66 18.64 1.21
CA HIS A 158 -0.52 17.78 1.36
C HIS A 158 -0.21 16.38 1.93
N LEU A 159 1.03 16.11 2.36
CA LEU A 159 1.44 14.79 2.88
C LEU A 159 0.63 14.35 4.10
N GLN A 160 0.20 15.29 4.94
CA GLN A 160 -0.59 15.01 6.14
C GLN A 160 -2.06 14.65 5.82
N THR A 161 -2.61 15.18 4.72
CA THR A 161 -3.97 14.87 4.25
C THR A 161 -4.02 13.60 3.39
N ALA A 162 -2.92 13.21 2.75
CA ALA A 162 -2.83 12.01 1.94
C ALA A 162 -2.52 10.72 2.73
N ASN A 163 -2.00 10.85 3.95
CA ASN A 163 -1.73 9.75 4.88
C ASN A 163 -2.85 9.56 5.94
N ALA A 164 -3.93 10.37 5.89
CA ALA A 164 -5.04 10.33 6.84
C ALA A 164 -6.14 9.34 6.42
#